data_AF-A0A950VLG5-F1
#
_entry.id   AF-A0A950VLG5-F1
#
_cell.length_a   1.000
_cell.length_b   1.000
_cell.length_c   1.000
_cell.angle_alpha   90.00
_cell.angle_beta   90.00
_cell.angle_gamma   90.00
#
_symmetry.space_group_name_H-M   'P 1'
#
loop_
_entity.id
_entity.type
_entity.pdbx_description
1 polymer ?
#
loop_
_entity_poly.entity_id
_entity_poly.type
_entity_poly.pdbx_seq_one_letter_code
_entity_poly.pdbx_strand_id
1 'polypeptide(L)'
;PNDSGPWLGAVECLKNGAGDAGAKSRLLVALCRNRGIPARLVTGLHLSNGPDQLAHLWAEAWVRDHWLPMCATNHHFGRVPPTYLVFGFGDLPMVRGRKVAGLNYAFLIEHTVSEEEQAVDPWPLHRFLKQVSLDTLPPPEERLVEFLLLLPVAALIVCFYRHLIGVSSFGTFAPALVGLAFRELHSLPGILVFVSIVLVGWGMRRILNSYHLLQVPRTAFMLSLVVIMLITIVVFANFQNPPLEATKYFSVFPMVILTGMIERFWTLEVEDGTTSSFRTLVGTMFIAGSIALVLGLPAVVRHMVRYPETLGLIMAAQLLIGRYTGYRLSELFRFRDFIRASA
;
A
#
# COMPACT_ATOMS: atom_id res chain seq x y z
N PRO A 1 -24.28 -0.59 15.80
CA PRO A 1 -25.55 0.00 15.33
C PRO A 1 -25.31 0.95 14.15
N ASN A 2 -25.18 0.41 12.94
CA ASN A 2 -25.20 1.21 11.71
C ASN A 2 -25.58 0.30 10.54
N ASP A 3 -26.82 -0.19 10.58
CA ASP A 3 -27.44 -1.06 9.57
C ASP A 3 -28.31 -0.20 8.62
N SER A 4 -27.77 0.91 8.13
CA SER A 4 -28.48 1.79 7.18
C SER A 4 -28.20 1.32 5.74
N GLY A 5 -29.09 0.47 5.23
CA GLY A 5 -29.12 0.11 3.82
C GLY A 5 -29.37 1.32 2.89
N PRO A 6 -29.20 1.16 1.56
CA PRO A 6 -29.06 2.26 0.58
C PRO A 6 -30.32 3.07 0.27
N TRP A 7 -31.39 2.95 1.06
CA TRP A 7 -32.74 3.34 0.62
C TRP A 7 -33.58 4.02 1.70
N LEU A 8 -33.00 4.89 2.54
CA LEU A 8 -33.84 5.73 3.39
C LEU A 8 -34.70 6.66 2.50
N GLY A 9 -36.01 6.57 2.73
CA GLY A 9 -37.00 7.43 2.07
C GLY A 9 -36.97 8.85 2.63
N ALA A 10 -37.56 9.80 1.90
CA ALA A 10 -37.66 11.20 2.35
C ALA A 10 -38.34 11.33 3.74
N VAL A 11 -39.39 10.54 3.98
CA VAL A 11 -40.16 10.54 5.24
C VAL A 11 -39.32 10.01 6.41
N GLU A 12 -38.53 8.96 6.19
CA GLU A 12 -37.67 8.38 7.21
C GLU A 12 -36.51 9.32 7.57
N CYS A 13 -35.92 9.97 6.57
CA CYS A 13 -34.91 11.01 6.78
C CYS A 13 -35.45 12.17 7.64
N LEU A 14 -36.70 12.58 7.41
CA LEU A 14 -37.35 13.64 8.19
C LEU A 14 -37.60 13.22 9.64
N LYS A 15 -38.05 11.98 9.87
CA LYS A 15 -38.32 11.44 11.21
C LYS A 15 -37.04 11.24 12.02
N ASN A 16 -35.97 10.77 11.36
CA ASN A 16 -34.72 10.43 12.02
C ASN A 16 -33.80 11.65 12.22
N GLY A 17 -34.02 12.74 11.49
CA GLY A 17 -33.13 13.92 11.48
C GLY A 17 -31.74 13.65 10.89
N ALA A 18 -31.51 12.43 10.39
CA ALA A 18 -30.25 11.97 9.81
C ALA A 18 -30.55 11.02 8.65
N GLY A 19 -29.61 10.96 7.69
CA GLY A 19 -29.73 10.13 6.50
C GLY A 19 -28.45 10.19 5.67
N ASP A 20 -28.34 9.26 4.72
CA ASP A 20 -27.30 9.24 3.71
C ASP A 20 -27.49 10.38 2.69
N ALA A 21 -26.55 10.53 1.76
CA ALA A 21 -26.64 11.57 0.73
C ALA A 21 -27.89 11.42 -0.14
N GLY A 22 -28.33 10.18 -0.41
CA GLY A 22 -29.57 9.90 -1.13
C GLY A 22 -30.79 10.38 -0.37
N ALA A 23 -30.95 9.99 0.90
CA ALA A 23 -32.11 10.35 1.71
C ALA A 23 -32.24 11.87 1.92
N LYS A 24 -31.14 12.57 2.21
CA LYS A 24 -31.14 14.03 2.37
C LYS A 24 -31.56 14.73 1.07
N SER A 25 -31.06 14.28 -0.07
CA SER A 25 -31.42 14.84 -1.38
C SER A 25 -32.87 14.55 -1.76
N ARG A 26 -33.39 13.34 -1.48
CA ARG A 26 -34.82 13.00 -1.66
C ARG A 26 -35.72 13.89 -0.83
N LEU A 27 -35.37 14.11 0.44
CA LEU A 27 -36.11 14.98 1.34
C LEU A 27 -36.12 16.43 0.82
N LEU A 28 -34.97 16.95 0.39
CA LEU A 28 -34.87 18.31 -0.15
C LEU A 28 -35.76 18.49 -1.40
N VAL A 29 -35.73 17.55 -2.34
CA VAL A 29 -36.59 17.58 -3.53
C VAL A 29 -38.07 17.51 -3.16
N ALA A 30 -38.45 16.68 -2.18
CA ALA A 30 -39.82 16.59 -1.71
C ALA A 30 -40.31 17.93 -1.08
N LEU A 31 -39.46 18.59 -0.29
CA LEU A 31 -39.77 19.89 0.32
C LEU A 31 -39.92 21.00 -0.74
N CYS A 32 -39.04 21.03 -1.74
CA CYS A 32 -39.16 21.98 -2.86
C CYS A 32 -40.46 21.79 -3.63
N ARG A 33 -40.79 20.54 -3.99
CA ARG A 33 -42.03 20.22 -4.71
C ARG A 33 -43.28 20.56 -3.91
N ASN A 34 -43.26 20.33 -2.59
CA ASN A 34 -44.36 20.70 -1.70
C ASN A 34 -44.60 22.23 -1.65
N ARG A 35 -43.59 23.05 -1.97
CA ARG A 35 -43.70 24.51 -2.09
C ARG A 35 -43.92 24.98 -3.53
N GLY A 36 -44.23 24.08 -4.45
CA GLY A 36 -44.48 24.40 -5.86
C GLY A 36 -43.22 24.70 -6.66
N ILE A 37 -42.02 24.46 -6.12
CA ILE A 37 -40.76 24.64 -6.83
C ILE A 37 -40.43 23.33 -7.57
N PRO A 38 -40.32 23.34 -8.92
CA PRO A 38 -39.91 22.16 -9.66
C PRO A 38 -38.50 21.75 -9.23
N ALA A 39 -38.35 20.53 -8.72
CA ALA A 39 -37.06 20.00 -8.30
C ALA A 39 -36.86 18.58 -8.80
N ARG A 40 -35.61 18.21 -9.08
CA ARG A 40 -35.20 16.89 -9.57
C ARG A 40 -33.99 16.38 -8.79
N LEU A 41 -33.87 15.06 -8.74
CA LEU A 41 -32.66 14.39 -8.26
C LEU A 41 -31.66 14.29 -9.41
N VAL A 42 -30.38 14.36 -9.06
CA VAL A 42 -29.27 14.09 -9.97
C VAL A 42 -28.43 12.98 -9.37
N THR A 43 -28.21 11.93 -10.16
CA THR A 43 -27.31 10.83 -9.81
C THR A 43 -25.99 11.05 -10.52
N GLY A 44 -24.90 11.00 -9.77
CA GLY A 44 -23.58 11.17 -10.31
C GLY A 44 -22.46 10.65 -9.42
N LEU A 45 -21.24 11.05 -9.72
CA LEU A 45 -20.05 10.74 -8.94
C LEU A 45 -19.48 12.01 -8.33
N HIS A 46 -19.03 11.89 -7.09
CA HIS A 46 -18.16 12.89 -6.47
C HIS A 46 -16.73 12.40 -6.57
N LEU A 47 -15.95 13.02 -7.45
CA LEU A 47 -14.55 12.67 -7.69
C LEU A 47 -13.71 13.08 -6.48
N SER A 48 -13.04 12.11 -5.87
CA SER A 48 -12.11 12.27 -4.75
C SER A 48 -10.71 11.80 -5.17
N ASN A 49 -9.67 12.24 -4.46
CA ASN A 49 -8.28 11.85 -4.74
C ASN A 49 -7.97 10.36 -4.40
N GLY A 50 -8.96 9.56 -4.02
CA GLY A 50 -8.83 8.12 -3.76
C GLY A 50 -9.13 7.28 -5.00
N PRO A 51 -8.75 5.98 -4.99
CA PRO A 51 -9.04 5.06 -6.10
C PRO A 51 -10.54 4.77 -6.22
N ASP A 52 -11.25 4.70 -5.10
CA ASP A 52 -12.68 4.40 -5.07
C ASP A 52 -13.50 5.69 -5.14
N GLN A 53 -14.36 5.78 -6.15
CA GLN A 53 -15.33 6.87 -6.29
C GLN A 53 -16.71 6.41 -5.87
N LEU A 54 -17.30 7.15 -4.94
CA LEU A 54 -18.61 6.85 -4.40
C LEU A 54 -19.70 7.52 -5.24
N ALA A 55 -20.75 6.74 -5.51
CA ALA A 55 -22.01 7.25 -6.02
C ALA A 55 -22.55 8.35 -5.09
N HIS A 56 -22.93 9.48 -5.67
CA HIS A 56 -23.46 10.61 -4.93
C HIS A 56 -24.75 11.13 -5.58
N LEU A 57 -25.75 11.39 -4.75
CA LEU A 57 -27.01 11.98 -5.17
C LEU A 57 -27.14 13.38 -4.60
N TRP A 58 -27.48 14.34 -5.45
CA TRP A 58 -27.81 15.71 -5.06
C TRP A 58 -29.11 16.17 -5.71
N ALA A 59 -29.61 17.34 -5.31
CA ALA A 59 -30.85 17.92 -5.79
C ALA A 59 -30.58 19.10 -6.73
N GLU A 60 -31.45 19.31 -7.70
CA GLU A 60 -31.51 20.53 -8.49
C GLU A 60 -32.91 21.12 -8.43
N ALA A 61 -33.03 22.41 -8.17
CA ALA A 61 -34.29 23.12 -8.17
C ALA A 61 -34.34 24.14 -9.31
N TRP A 62 -35.48 24.27 -9.97
CA TRP A 62 -35.70 25.26 -11.03
C TRP A 62 -36.03 26.61 -10.41
N VAL A 63 -35.09 27.56 -10.55
CA VAL A 63 -35.21 28.90 -9.97
C VAL A 63 -34.72 29.91 -11.00
N ARG A 64 -35.52 30.94 -11.32
CA ARG A 64 -35.14 32.02 -12.27
C ARG A 64 -34.59 31.51 -13.61
N ASP A 65 -35.33 30.59 -14.24
CA ASP A 65 -35.03 30.00 -15.56
C ASP A 65 -33.71 29.22 -15.67
N HIS A 66 -33.17 28.73 -14.55
CA HIS A 66 -32.04 27.81 -14.54
C HIS A 66 -32.18 26.73 -13.45
N TRP A 67 -31.48 25.61 -13.65
CA TRP A 67 -31.35 24.57 -12.64
C TRP A 67 -30.27 24.97 -11.64
N LEU A 68 -30.68 25.15 -10.39
CA LEU A 68 -29.81 25.51 -9.28
C LEU A 68 -29.43 24.23 -8.51
N PRO A 69 -28.15 23.80 -8.54
CA PRO A 69 -27.72 22.60 -7.84
C PRO A 69 -27.58 22.83 -6.34
N MET A 70 -28.01 21.85 -5.56
CA MET A 70 -28.05 21.86 -4.10
C MET A 70 -27.63 20.49 -3.56
N CYS A 71 -26.61 20.47 -2.70
CA CYS A 71 -26.20 19.26 -1.99
C CYS A 71 -26.33 19.49 -0.48
N ALA A 72 -27.31 18.83 0.14
CA ALA A 72 -27.53 18.91 1.59
C ALA A 72 -26.46 18.17 2.41
N THR A 73 -25.67 17.29 1.78
CA THR A 73 -24.62 16.51 2.44
C THR A 73 -23.32 17.30 2.56
N ASN A 74 -22.89 17.94 1.47
CA ASN A 74 -21.64 18.69 1.39
C ASN A 74 -21.87 20.20 1.49
N HIS A 75 -23.07 20.62 1.89
CA HIS A 75 -23.46 22.02 2.10
C HIS A 75 -23.21 22.93 0.89
N HIS A 76 -23.45 22.42 -0.32
CA HIS A 76 -23.35 23.22 -1.55
C HIS A 76 -24.70 23.79 -1.96
N PHE A 77 -24.73 25.06 -2.32
CA PHE A 77 -25.92 25.76 -2.82
C PHE A 77 -25.54 26.66 -4.00
N GLY A 78 -26.19 26.46 -5.14
CA GLY A 78 -26.06 27.28 -6.34
C GLY A 78 -24.82 26.98 -7.20
N ARG A 79 -23.78 26.37 -6.63
CA ARG A 79 -22.62 25.89 -7.39
C ARG A 79 -22.14 24.57 -6.80
N VAL A 80 -21.97 23.58 -7.67
CA VAL A 80 -21.23 22.35 -7.34
C VAL A 80 -19.79 22.47 -7.85
N PRO A 81 -18.79 21.97 -7.11
CA PRO A 81 -17.41 21.91 -7.59
C PRO A 81 -17.29 21.13 -8.91
N PRO A 82 -16.24 21.38 -9.72
CA PRO A 82 -15.98 20.62 -10.96
C PRO A 82 -15.68 19.13 -10.71
N THR A 83 -15.58 18.69 -9.45
CA THR A 83 -15.45 17.29 -9.05
C THR A 83 -16.77 16.53 -9.08
N TYR A 84 -17.90 17.14 -9.45
CA TYR A 84 -19.18 16.46 -9.56
C TYR A 84 -19.46 16.07 -11.01
N LEU A 85 -19.55 14.77 -11.29
CA LEU A 85 -19.81 14.26 -12.63
C LEU A 85 -21.24 13.71 -12.73
N VAL A 86 -22.04 14.24 -13.66
CA VAL A 86 -23.45 13.88 -13.84
C VAL A 86 -23.56 12.61 -14.68
N PHE A 87 -24.25 11.59 -14.18
CA PHE A 87 -24.56 10.36 -14.93
C PHE A 87 -26.01 10.33 -15.42
N GLY A 88 -26.94 10.88 -14.64
CA GLY A 88 -28.34 10.90 -15.02
C GLY A 88 -29.21 11.71 -14.07
N PHE A 89 -30.46 11.91 -14.51
CA PHE A 89 -31.48 12.62 -13.75
C PHE A 89 -32.52 11.65 -13.20
N GLY A 90 -32.91 11.84 -11.94
CA GLY A 90 -33.85 10.99 -11.22
C GLY A 90 -33.17 10.01 -10.25
N ASP A 91 -33.99 9.27 -9.51
CA ASP A 91 -33.53 8.26 -8.55
C ASP A 91 -33.20 6.94 -9.27
N LEU A 92 -32.19 6.99 -10.12
CA LEU A 92 -31.75 5.86 -10.94
C LEU A 92 -30.61 5.12 -10.24
N PRO A 93 -30.70 3.78 -10.08
CA PRO A 93 -29.56 2.99 -9.61
C PRO A 93 -28.46 3.01 -10.68
N MET A 94 -27.22 3.33 -10.27
CA MET A 94 -26.09 3.44 -11.22
C MET A 94 -25.72 2.11 -11.85
N VAL A 95 -25.94 0.99 -11.15
CA VAL A 95 -25.71 -0.36 -11.67
C VAL A 95 -26.95 -1.22 -11.41
N ARG A 96 -27.42 -1.93 -12.43
CA ARG A 96 -28.53 -2.90 -12.34
C ARG A 96 -28.01 -4.31 -12.61
N GLY A 97 -28.05 -5.17 -11.61
CA GLY A 97 -27.78 -6.60 -11.76
C GLY A 97 -29.09 -7.41 -11.83
N ARG A 98 -29.18 -8.36 -12.76
CA ARG A 98 -30.29 -9.33 -12.82
C ARG A 98 -29.84 -10.62 -12.14
N LYS A 99 -30.64 -11.15 -11.20
CA LYS A 99 -30.32 -12.35 -10.39
C LYS A 99 -29.05 -12.22 -9.52
N VAL A 100 -28.79 -11.03 -8.97
CA VAL A 100 -27.69 -10.79 -8.04
C VAL A 100 -28.27 -10.24 -6.74
N ALA A 101 -27.96 -10.88 -5.60
CA ALA A 101 -28.28 -10.37 -4.27
C ALA A 101 -27.04 -9.67 -3.70
N GLY A 102 -27.18 -8.43 -3.24
CA GLY A 102 -26.09 -7.67 -2.61
C GLY A 102 -25.02 -7.16 -3.57
N LEU A 103 -25.41 -6.48 -4.64
CA LEU A 103 -24.48 -5.88 -5.61
C LEU A 103 -23.68 -4.73 -4.97
N ASN A 104 -22.40 -4.97 -4.71
CA ASN A 104 -21.43 -3.92 -4.37
C ASN A 104 -20.65 -3.53 -5.64
N TYR A 105 -20.58 -2.23 -5.92
CA TYR A 105 -19.83 -1.69 -7.05
C TYR A 105 -19.07 -0.43 -6.61
N ALA A 106 -17.93 -0.19 -7.24
CA ALA A 106 -17.13 1.02 -7.08
C ALA A 106 -16.74 1.52 -8.47
N PHE A 107 -16.63 2.83 -8.64
CA PHE A 107 -16.12 3.43 -9.87
C PHE A 107 -14.65 3.79 -9.66
N LEU A 108 -13.81 3.44 -10.63
CA LEU A 108 -12.39 3.77 -10.67
C LEU A 108 -12.20 4.83 -11.74
N ILE A 109 -11.46 5.91 -11.42
CA ILE A 109 -11.04 6.90 -12.41
C ILE A 109 -9.60 6.61 -12.76
N GLU A 110 -9.35 6.45 -14.05
CA GLU A 110 -8.00 6.37 -14.59
C GLU A 110 -7.71 7.67 -15.34
N HIS A 111 -6.62 8.34 -14.97
CA HIS A 111 -6.16 9.51 -15.69
C HIS A 111 -5.44 9.03 -16.96
N THR A 112 -6.15 9.02 -18.09
CA THR A 112 -5.49 8.85 -19.38
C THR A 112 -4.63 10.09 -19.64
N VAL A 113 -3.31 9.92 -19.64
CA VAL A 113 -2.38 10.98 -20.03
C VAL A 113 -2.69 11.35 -21.48
N SER A 114 -3.08 12.60 -21.70
CA SER A 114 -3.52 13.12 -22.99
C SER A 114 -2.51 12.80 -24.10
N GLU A 115 -3.02 12.31 -25.23
CA GLU A 115 -2.24 11.87 -26.41
C GLU A 115 -1.35 12.99 -27.01
N GLU A 116 -1.53 14.25 -26.60
CA GLU A 116 -0.80 15.41 -27.16
C GLU A 116 0.68 15.50 -26.76
N GLU A 117 1.12 14.85 -25.68
CA GLU A 117 2.55 14.74 -25.34
C GLU A 117 3.28 13.62 -26.11
N GLN A 118 2.59 12.84 -26.95
CA GLN A 118 3.16 11.67 -27.63
C GLN A 118 3.75 11.95 -29.03
N ALA A 119 3.83 13.21 -29.45
CA ALA A 119 4.23 13.56 -30.81
C ALA A 119 5.72 13.89 -30.99
N VAL A 120 6.65 13.43 -30.13
CA VAL A 120 8.08 13.43 -30.47
C VAL A 120 8.79 12.29 -29.73
N ASP A 121 9.01 11.14 -30.38
CA ASP A 121 10.20 10.34 -30.06
C ASP A 121 10.61 9.41 -31.22
N PRO A 122 11.90 9.37 -31.64
CA PRO A 122 12.29 8.83 -32.95
C PRO A 122 12.67 7.35 -32.96
N TRP A 123 12.73 6.66 -31.82
CA TRP A 123 13.37 5.34 -31.73
C TRP A 123 12.37 4.16 -31.77
N PRO A 124 12.49 3.23 -32.73
CA PRO A 124 11.54 2.12 -32.91
C PRO A 124 11.55 1.11 -31.75
N LEU A 125 12.66 1.00 -31.01
CA LEU A 125 12.74 0.16 -29.80
C LEU A 125 11.86 0.70 -28.66
N HIS A 126 11.72 2.02 -28.55
CA HIS A 126 10.89 2.63 -27.51
C HIS A 126 9.40 2.38 -27.78
N ARG A 127 8.96 2.33 -29.05
CA ARG A 127 7.59 1.90 -29.42
C ARG A 127 7.29 0.45 -29.04
N PHE A 128 8.23 -0.47 -29.23
CA PHE A 128 8.05 -1.89 -28.86
C PHE A 128 8.01 -2.06 -27.34
N LEU A 129 8.90 -1.38 -26.61
CA LEU A 129 8.89 -1.34 -25.14
C LEU A 129 7.61 -0.68 -24.59
N LYS A 130 7.06 0.31 -25.29
CA LYS A 130 5.79 0.96 -24.95
C LYS A 130 4.57 0.09 -25.28
N GLN A 131 4.64 -0.79 -26.27
CA GLN A 131 3.62 -1.84 -26.45
C GLN A 131 3.67 -2.93 -25.37
N VAL A 132 4.77 -2.99 -24.62
CA VAL A 132 4.95 -3.79 -23.40
C VAL A 132 4.74 -2.90 -22.15
N SER A 133 4.36 -1.61 -22.29
CA SER A 133 4.22 -0.72 -21.14
C SER A 133 3.04 -1.12 -20.27
N LEU A 134 3.32 -1.14 -18.97
CA LEU A 134 2.48 -1.68 -17.91
C LEU A 134 1.32 -0.76 -17.52
N ASP A 135 1.11 0.34 -18.26
CA ASP A 135 0.11 1.38 -17.96
C ASP A 135 -1.33 0.96 -18.32
N THR A 136 -1.54 -0.18 -18.99
CA THR A 136 -2.88 -0.70 -19.33
C THR A 136 -3.32 -1.90 -18.48
N LEU A 137 -2.59 -2.25 -17.42
CA LEU A 137 -2.94 -3.42 -16.61
C LEU A 137 -4.05 -3.12 -15.59
N PRO A 138 -4.99 -4.06 -15.36
CA PRO A 138 -5.99 -3.94 -14.29
C PRO A 138 -5.36 -3.61 -12.92
N PRO A 139 -6.07 -2.87 -12.03
CA PRO A 139 -5.55 -2.45 -10.72
C PRO A 139 -4.91 -3.54 -9.85
N PRO A 140 -5.38 -4.80 -9.81
CA PRO A 140 -4.70 -5.85 -9.05
C PRO A 140 -3.37 -6.31 -9.65
N GLU A 141 -3.20 -6.21 -10.98
CA GLU A 141 -1.97 -6.61 -11.67
C GLU A 141 -0.90 -5.50 -11.59
N GLU A 142 -1.31 -4.23 -11.58
CA GLU A 142 -0.42 -3.08 -11.37
C GLU A 142 0.38 -3.19 -10.08
N ARG A 143 -0.27 -3.60 -8.97
CA ARG A 143 0.39 -3.77 -7.65
C ARG A 143 1.48 -4.84 -7.68
N LEU A 144 1.21 -5.96 -8.34
CA LEU A 144 2.18 -7.05 -8.47
C LEU A 144 3.38 -6.62 -9.32
N VAL A 145 3.11 -5.92 -10.42
CA VAL A 145 4.13 -5.39 -11.32
C VAL A 145 5.00 -4.34 -10.63
N GLU A 146 4.37 -3.40 -9.92
CA GLU A 146 5.06 -2.40 -9.12
C GLU A 146 6.00 -3.07 -8.10
N PHE A 147 5.51 -4.09 -7.39
CA PHE A 147 6.30 -4.87 -6.45
C PHE A 147 7.49 -5.58 -7.13
N LEU A 148 7.26 -6.22 -8.28
CA LEU A 148 8.28 -6.93 -9.07
C LEU A 148 9.36 -5.97 -9.58
N LEU A 149 8.99 -4.77 -10.05
CA LEU A 149 9.90 -3.73 -10.54
C LEU A 149 10.77 -3.15 -9.43
N LEU A 150 10.24 -3.03 -8.22
CA LEU A 150 10.96 -2.47 -7.08
C LEU A 150 11.96 -3.43 -6.45
N LEU A 151 11.77 -4.75 -6.63
CA LEU A 151 12.64 -5.77 -6.06
C LEU A 151 14.10 -5.66 -6.55
N PRO A 152 14.39 -5.45 -7.86
CA PRO A 152 15.73 -5.14 -8.34
C PRO A 152 16.34 -3.86 -7.75
N VAL A 153 15.53 -2.81 -7.53
CA VAL A 153 16.00 -1.57 -6.89
C VAL A 153 16.40 -1.83 -5.45
N ALA A 154 15.57 -2.56 -4.70
CA ALA A 154 15.89 -3.00 -3.35
C ALA A 154 17.20 -3.81 -3.33
N ALA A 155 17.38 -4.73 -4.28
CA ALA A 155 18.61 -5.52 -4.40
C ALA A 155 19.84 -4.65 -4.70
N LEU A 156 19.72 -3.61 -5.53
CA LEU A 156 20.81 -2.65 -5.78
C LEU A 156 21.22 -1.93 -4.49
N ILE A 157 20.25 -1.47 -3.70
CA ILE A 157 20.51 -0.84 -2.40
C ILE A 157 21.23 -1.82 -1.46
N VAL A 158 20.78 -3.07 -1.39
CA VAL A 158 21.47 -4.10 -0.59
C VAL A 158 22.90 -4.31 -1.08
N CYS A 159 23.11 -4.39 -2.40
CA CYS A 159 24.46 -4.51 -2.96
C CYS A 159 25.35 -3.34 -2.56
N PHE A 160 24.83 -2.11 -2.59
CA PHE A 160 25.55 -0.91 -2.15
C PHE A 160 25.98 -1.02 -0.67
N TYR A 161 25.06 -1.34 0.23
CA TYR A 161 25.38 -1.48 1.67
C TYR A 161 26.37 -2.62 1.94
N ARG A 162 26.23 -3.74 1.23
CA ARG A 162 27.07 -4.92 1.47
C ARG A 162 28.49 -4.77 0.90
N HIS A 163 28.64 -4.19 -0.30
CA HIS A 163 29.92 -4.12 -1.00
C HIS A 163 30.68 -2.82 -0.73
N LEU A 164 30.00 -1.67 -0.69
CA LEU A 164 30.68 -0.39 -0.42
C LEU A 164 30.80 -0.12 1.07
N ILE A 165 29.72 -0.28 1.84
CA ILE A 165 29.74 0.05 3.28
C ILE A 165 30.30 -1.12 4.10
N GLY A 166 29.91 -2.35 3.79
CA GLY A 166 30.32 -3.55 4.52
C GLY A 166 29.43 -3.88 5.72
N VAL A 167 28.15 -3.52 5.68
CA VAL A 167 27.18 -3.89 6.73
C VAL A 167 26.85 -5.38 6.63
N SER A 168 26.85 -6.08 7.77
CA SER A 168 26.41 -7.49 7.83
C SER A 168 24.88 -7.58 7.82
N SER A 169 24.34 -8.44 6.95
CA SER A 169 22.91 -8.68 6.81
C SER A 169 22.60 -10.16 6.55
N PHE A 170 21.34 -10.56 6.76
CA PHE A 170 20.87 -11.92 6.49
C PHE A 170 20.75 -12.21 4.98
N GLY A 171 21.89 -12.31 4.31
CA GLY A 171 21.95 -12.42 2.85
C GLY A 171 21.47 -11.15 2.15
N THR A 172 21.19 -11.28 0.85
CA THR A 172 20.75 -10.17 0.00
C THR A 172 19.23 -10.03 -0.06
N PHE A 173 18.53 -11.16 -0.14
CA PHE A 173 17.07 -11.18 -0.31
C PHE A 173 16.32 -10.70 0.92
N ALA A 174 16.74 -11.13 2.11
CA ALA A 174 15.99 -10.87 3.32
C ALA A 174 15.84 -9.37 3.66
N PRO A 175 16.90 -8.54 3.66
CA PRO A 175 16.73 -7.08 3.83
C PRO A 175 15.88 -6.45 2.73
N ALA A 176 15.99 -6.90 1.48
CA ALA A 176 15.19 -6.37 0.36
C ALA A 176 13.69 -6.66 0.56
N LEU A 177 13.36 -7.91 0.90
CA LEU A 177 11.99 -8.35 1.12
C LEU A 177 11.36 -7.69 2.36
N VAL A 178 12.11 -7.59 3.46
CA VAL A 178 11.65 -6.89 4.68
C VAL A 178 11.46 -5.39 4.41
N GLY A 179 12.37 -4.75 3.67
CA GLY A 179 12.22 -3.34 3.30
C GLY A 179 11.00 -3.07 2.43
N LEU A 180 10.71 -3.97 1.50
CA LEU A 180 9.52 -3.89 0.65
C LEU A 180 8.22 -4.11 1.45
N ALA A 181 8.23 -5.03 2.42
CA ALA A 181 7.13 -5.21 3.36
C ALA A 181 6.90 -3.94 4.21
N PHE A 182 7.96 -3.29 4.70
CA PHE A 182 7.83 -2.03 5.45
C PHE A 182 7.27 -0.89 4.61
N ARG A 183 7.61 -0.84 3.31
CA ARG A 183 7.03 0.10 2.38
C ARG A 183 5.52 -0.09 2.23
N GLU A 184 5.06 -1.33 2.04
CA GLU A 184 3.62 -1.65 1.91
C GLU A 184 2.83 -1.31 3.17
N LEU A 185 3.43 -1.46 4.36
CA LEU A 185 2.74 -1.15 5.61
C LEU A 185 2.49 0.36 5.81
N HIS A 186 3.08 1.25 4.98
CA HIS A 186 2.92 2.71 5.00
C HIS A 186 2.96 3.37 6.40
N SER A 187 3.57 2.70 7.39
CA SER A 187 3.43 3.07 8.80
C SER A 187 4.64 2.65 9.64
N LEU A 188 5.15 3.58 10.47
CA LEU A 188 6.17 3.36 11.50
C LEU A 188 5.90 2.15 12.44
N PRO A 189 4.64 1.79 12.82
CA PRO A 189 4.38 0.59 13.61
C PRO A 189 4.77 -0.74 12.95
N GLY A 190 4.99 -0.81 11.64
CA GLY A 190 5.42 -2.05 10.97
C GLY A 190 6.77 -2.58 11.47
N ILE A 191 7.71 -1.67 11.80
CA ILE A 191 9.00 -2.03 12.39
C ILE A 191 8.80 -2.62 13.79
N LEU A 192 7.91 -2.03 14.60
CA LEU A 192 7.62 -2.52 15.95
C LEU A 192 7.04 -3.94 15.91
N VAL A 193 6.10 -4.20 14.99
CA VAL A 193 5.51 -5.54 14.79
C VAL A 193 6.58 -6.54 14.35
N PHE A 194 7.45 -6.17 13.41
CA PHE A 194 8.54 -7.05 12.98
C PHE A 194 9.49 -7.39 14.13
N VAL A 195 9.94 -6.38 14.88
CA VAL A 195 10.85 -6.58 16.02
C VAL A 195 10.19 -7.43 17.09
N SER A 196 8.91 -7.18 17.42
CA SER A 196 8.20 -7.99 18.42
C SER A 196 8.12 -9.45 18.00
N ILE A 197 7.86 -9.71 16.71
CA ILE A 197 7.73 -11.08 16.23
C ILE A 197 9.09 -11.81 16.22
N VAL A 198 10.17 -11.14 15.81
CA VAL A 198 11.52 -11.72 15.89
C VAL A 198 11.92 -12.02 17.34
N LEU A 199 11.63 -11.11 18.28
CA LEU A 199 11.94 -11.31 19.70
C LEU A 199 11.14 -12.47 20.32
N VAL A 200 9.83 -12.52 20.07
CA VAL A 200 8.97 -13.62 20.54
C VAL A 200 9.39 -14.94 19.90
N GLY A 201 9.71 -14.93 18.60
CA GLY A 201 10.19 -16.10 17.87
C GLY A 201 11.51 -16.64 18.44
N TRP A 202 12.46 -15.76 18.73
CA TRP A 202 13.71 -16.11 19.40
C TRP A 202 13.47 -16.71 20.79
N GLY A 203 12.61 -16.09 21.60
CA GLY A 203 12.28 -16.57 22.95
C GLY A 203 11.61 -17.94 22.94
N MET A 204 10.60 -18.13 22.08
CA MET A 204 9.89 -19.39 21.93
C MET A 204 10.82 -20.51 21.46
N ARG A 205 11.73 -20.22 20.53
CA ARG A 205 12.68 -21.23 20.04
C ARG A 205 13.65 -21.69 21.11
N ARG A 206 14.07 -20.80 22.02
CA ARG A 206 14.90 -21.17 23.19
C ARG A 206 14.18 -22.21 24.07
N ILE A 207 12.86 -22.09 24.22
CA ILE A 207 12.02 -23.06 24.93
C ILE A 207 11.95 -24.38 24.14
N LEU A 208 11.67 -24.31 22.82
CA LEU A 208 11.56 -25.48 21.96
C LEU A 208 12.86 -26.28 21.80
N ASN A 209 14.02 -25.63 21.91
CA ASN A 209 15.30 -26.31 21.81
C ASN A 209 15.50 -27.35 22.92
N SER A 210 14.89 -27.12 24.09
CA SER A 210 14.88 -28.09 25.20
C SER A 210 14.15 -29.40 24.84
N TYR A 211 13.22 -29.37 23.89
CA TYR A 211 12.39 -30.53 23.50
C TYR A 211 13.03 -31.44 22.44
N HIS A 212 14.27 -31.17 22.00
CA HIS A 212 15.03 -32.03 21.06
C HIS A 212 14.25 -32.44 19.79
N LEU A 213 13.40 -31.54 19.29
CA LEU A 213 12.55 -31.79 18.13
C LEU A 213 13.35 -31.87 16.84
N LEU A 214 12.90 -32.68 15.88
CA LEU A 214 13.43 -32.68 14.50
C LEU A 214 13.24 -31.30 13.85
N GLN A 215 14.11 -30.96 12.89
CA GLN A 215 14.12 -29.63 12.24
C GLN A 215 12.78 -29.30 11.56
N VAL A 216 12.17 -30.25 10.85
CA VAL A 216 10.93 -30.01 10.09
C VAL A 216 9.73 -29.67 11.00
N PRO A 217 9.36 -30.48 12.02
CA PRO A 217 8.28 -30.13 12.96
C PRO A 217 8.52 -28.81 13.70
N ARG A 218 9.78 -28.49 14.00
CA ARG A 218 10.16 -27.26 14.70
C ARG A 218 9.84 -26.01 13.88
N THR A 219 10.23 -25.97 12.61
CA THR A 219 9.94 -24.83 11.71
C THR A 219 8.44 -24.63 11.49
N ALA A 220 7.68 -25.72 11.36
CA ALA A 220 6.23 -25.68 11.23
C ALA A 220 5.55 -25.10 12.49
N PHE A 221 5.98 -25.49 13.69
CA PHE A 221 5.46 -24.91 14.94
C PHE A 221 5.74 -23.41 15.04
N MET A 222 6.96 -22.99 14.68
CA MET A 222 7.34 -21.58 14.67
C MET A 222 6.48 -20.76 13.70
N LEU A 223 6.22 -21.28 12.50
CA LEU A 223 5.29 -20.67 11.55
C LEU A 223 3.90 -20.51 12.15
N SER A 224 3.33 -21.57 12.72
CA SER A 224 2.01 -21.53 13.37
C SER A 224 1.94 -20.49 14.49
N LEU A 225 2.99 -20.37 15.29
CA LEU A 225 3.05 -19.37 16.36
C LEU A 225 3.08 -17.94 15.82
N VAL A 226 3.87 -17.68 14.77
CA VAL A 226 3.90 -16.36 14.11
C VAL A 226 2.52 -16.01 13.55
N VAL A 227 1.83 -16.97 12.94
CA VAL A 227 0.46 -16.79 12.42
C VAL A 227 -0.50 -16.42 13.56
N ILE A 228 -0.48 -17.18 14.66
CA ILE A 228 -1.35 -16.92 15.82
C ILE A 228 -1.09 -15.53 16.42
N MET A 229 0.18 -15.15 16.57
CA MET A 229 0.56 -13.82 17.06
C MET A 229 0.07 -12.70 16.13
N LEU A 230 0.22 -12.86 14.82
CA LEU A 230 -0.28 -11.88 13.85
C LEU A 230 -1.81 -11.75 13.92
N ILE A 231 -2.54 -12.87 13.97
CA ILE A 231 -4.00 -12.85 14.16
C ILE A 231 -4.36 -12.13 15.46
N THR A 232 -3.62 -12.37 16.54
CA THR A 232 -3.86 -11.75 17.85
C THR A 232 -3.65 -10.23 17.79
N ILE A 233 -2.59 -9.77 17.11
CA ILE A 233 -2.30 -8.34 16.91
C ILE A 233 -3.41 -7.68 16.07
N VAL A 234 -3.84 -8.33 14.98
CA VAL A 234 -4.93 -7.88 14.10
C VAL A 234 -6.24 -7.73 14.88
N VAL A 235 -6.61 -8.76 15.64
CA VAL A 235 -7.83 -8.76 16.47
C VAL A 235 -7.74 -7.68 17.54
N PHE A 236 -6.61 -7.58 18.25
CA PHE A 236 -6.39 -6.57 19.28
C PHE A 236 -6.42 -5.13 18.73
N ALA A 237 -5.87 -4.91 17.53
CA ALA A 237 -5.94 -3.62 16.85
C ALA A 237 -7.37 -3.25 16.45
N ASN A 238 -8.20 -4.23 16.08
CA ASN A 238 -9.62 -4.01 15.77
C ASN A 238 -10.46 -3.66 17.00
N PHE A 239 -10.10 -4.15 18.18
CA PHE A 239 -10.81 -3.85 19.43
C PHE A 239 -10.53 -2.44 19.99
N GLN A 240 -9.48 -1.74 19.54
CA GLN A 240 -9.20 -0.37 19.97
C GLN A 240 -10.03 0.64 19.16
N ASN A 241 -10.75 1.55 19.86
CA ASN A 241 -11.50 2.65 19.24
C ASN A 241 -10.73 3.98 19.44
N PRO A 242 -10.33 4.71 18.39
CA PRO A 242 -10.63 4.50 16.96
C PRO A 242 -9.84 3.34 16.33
N PRO A 243 -10.42 2.65 15.32
CA PRO A 243 -9.74 1.55 14.65
C PRO A 243 -8.48 2.07 13.98
N LEU A 244 -7.32 1.55 14.40
CA LEU A 244 -6.09 1.76 13.67
C LEU A 244 -6.30 1.17 12.26
N GLU A 245 -6.19 1.99 11.21
CA GLU A 245 -6.27 1.53 9.81
C GLU A 245 -5.19 0.48 9.46
N ALA A 246 -4.30 0.18 10.40
CA ALA A 246 -3.30 -0.89 10.36
C ALA A 246 -3.86 -2.27 10.00
N THR A 247 -5.16 -2.50 10.19
CA THR A 247 -5.78 -3.82 9.95
C THR A 247 -6.07 -4.10 8.47
N LYS A 248 -6.04 -3.09 7.58
CA LYS A 248 -6.47 -3.25 6.17
C LYS A 248 -5.39 -3.83 5.24
N TYR A 249 -4.15 -4.03 5.70
CA TYR A 249 -2.99 -4.29 4.80
C TYR A 249 -2.01 -5.40 5.24
N PHE A 250 -2.44 -6.40 6.02
CA PHE A 250 -1.56 -7.55 6.28
C PHE A 250 -1.54 -8.50 5.06
N SER A 251 -0.64 -8.22 4.12
CA SER A 251 -0.31 -9.13 3.01
C SER A 251 0.28 -10.44 3.55
N VAL A 252 -0.05 -11.57 2.93
CA VAL A 252 0.49 -12.91 3.26
C VAL A 252 2.01 -12.96 3.02
N PHE A 253 2.52 -12.12 2.12
CA PHE A 253 3.91 -12.13 1.69
C PHE A 253 4.89 -11.75 2.82
N PRO A 254 4.69 -10.66 3.59
CA PRO A 254 5.43 -10.37 4.82
C PRO A 254 5.53 -11.52 5.82
N MET A 255 4.47 -12.33 5.96
CA MET A 255 4.45 -13.44 6.92
C MET A 255 5.45 -14.54 6.55
N VAL A 256 5.55 -14.91 5.27
CA VAL A 256 6.52 -15.91 4.78
C VAL A 256 7.96 -15.41 4.95
N ILE A 257 8.19 -14.12 4.69
CA ILE A 257 9.50 -13.50 4.87
C ILE A 257 9.93 -13.55 6.34
N LEU A 258 9.01 -13.20 7.25
CA LEU A 258 9.26 -13.12 8.68
C LEU A 258 9.64 -14.47 9.28
N THR A 259 8.99 -15.54 8.85
CA THR A 259 9.27 -16.90 9.35
C THR A 259 10.62 -17.40 8.85
N GLY A 260 10.95 -17.15 7.58
CA GLY A 260 12.30 -17.41 7.05
C GLY A 260 13.40 -16.58 7.73
N MET A 261 13.09 -15.35 8.12
CA MET A 261 14.00 -14.48 8.89
C MET A 261 14.27 -15.01 10.29
N ILE A 262 13.25 -15.52 10.99
CA ILE A 262 13.42 -16.17 12.30
C ILE A 262 14.31 -17.42 12.18
N GLU A 263 14.14 -18.21 11.12
CA GLU A 263 14.99 -19.38 10.86
C GLU A 263 16.45 -18.96 10.66
N ARG A 264 16.70 -17.99 9.78
CA ARG A 264 18.06 -17.50 9.50
C ARG A 264 18.73 -16.86 10.72
N PHE A 265 17.98 -16.07 11.49
CA PHE A 265 18.48 -15.47 12.72
C PHE A 265 18.97 -16.54 13.69
N TRP A 266 18.18 -17.60 13.86
CA TRP A 266 18.54 -18.70 14.74
C TRP A 266 19.75 -19.49 14.26
N THR A 267 19.81 -19.84 12.97
CA THR A 267 20.95 -20.62 12.46
C THR A 267 22.26 -19.86 12.73
N LEU A 268 22.28 -18.55 12.49
CA LEU A 268 23.44 -17.71 12.80
C LEU A 268 23.68 -17.56 14.31
N GLU A 269 22.63 -17.54 15.13
CA GLU A 269 22.76 -17.53 16.60
C GLU A 269 23.52 -18.75 17.12
N VAL A 270 23.24 -19.92 16.54
CA VAL A 270 23.88 -21.19 16.91
C VAL A 270 25.28 -21.31 16.34
N GLU A 271 25.51 -20.82 15.12
CA GLU A 271 26.81 -20.89 14.43
C GLU A 271 27.81 -19.83 14.92
N ASP A 272 27.40 -18.56 14.98
CA ASP A 272 28.28 -17.40 15.20
C ASP A 272 28.06 -16.72 16.58
N GLY A 273 27.06 -17.17 17.35
CA GLY A 273 26.75 -16.66 18.68
C GLY A 273 25.86 -15.40 18.72
N THR A 274 25.27 -15.16 19.90
CA THR A 274 24.23 -14.14 20.12
C THR A 274 24.58 -12.73 19.69
N THR A 275 25.78 -12.28 20.03
CA THR A 275 26.22 -10.92 19.74
C THR A 275 26.37 -10.69 18.23
N SER A 276 26.85 -11.69 17.48
CA SER A 276 27.03 -11.60 16.03
C SER A 276 25.67 -11.55 15.31
N SER A 277 24.75 -12.42 15.72
CA SER A 277 23.40 -12.49 15.16
C SER A 277 22.58 -11.25 15.41
N PHE A 278 22.66 -10.68 16.62
CA PHE A 278 21.98 -9.43 16.92
C PHE A 278 22.55 -8.26 16.10
N ARG A 279 23.88 -8.18 15.94
CA ARG A 279 24.52 -7.17 15.08
C ARG A 279 24.05 -7.29 13.63
N THR A 280 23.91 -8.52 13.13
CA THR A 280 23.42 -8.80 11.78
C THR A 280 21.92 -8.51 11.62
N LEU A 281 21.12 -8.72 12.67
CA LEU A 281 19.71 -8.32 12.70
C LEU A 281 19.56 -6.81 12.62
N VAL A 282 20.33 -6.06 13.42
CA VAL A 282 20.33 -4.58 13.37
C VAL A 282 20.80 -4.09 11.99
N GLY A 283 21.84 -4.69 11.42
CA GLY A 283 22.30 -4.36 10.06
C GLY A 283 21.23 -4.63 9.00
N THR A 284 20.52 -5.76 9.10
CA THR A 284 19.41 -6.09 8.19
C THR A 284 18.25 -5.12 8.33
N MET A 285 17.90 -4.73 9.57
CA MET A 285 16.85 -3.74 9.86
C MET A 285 17.21 -2.36 9.31
N PHE A 286 18.46 -1.93 9.48
CA PHE A 286 18.96 -0.66 8.97
C PHE A 286 18.87 -0.59 7.44
N ILE A 287 19.32 -1.65 6.75
CA ILE A 287 19.20 -1.75 5.29
C ILE A 287 17.73 -1.78 4.87
N ALA A 288 16.89 -2.60 5.52
CA ALA A 288 15.47 -2.67 5.22
C ALA A 288 14.75 -1.32 5.40
N GLY A 289 15.06 -0.58 6.47
CA GLY A 289 14.54 0.76 6.70
C GLY A 289 14.99 1.76 5.63
N SER A 290 16.25 1.69 5.20
CA SER A 290 16.74 2.53 4.09
C SER A 290 16.03 2.24 2.77
N ILE A 291 15.77 0.96 2.47
CA ILE A 291 15.00 0.54 1.30
C ILE A 291 13.58 1.07 1.38
N ALA A 292 12.92 0.91 2.52
CA ALA A 292 11.56 1.42 2.73
C ALA A 292 11.48 2.94 2.54
N LEU A 293 12.48 3.69 3.01
CA LEU A 293 12.55 5.14 2.86
C LEU A 293 12.74 5.54 1.39
N VAL A 294 13.73 4.94 0.70
CA VAL A 294 14.03 5.26 -0.70
C VAL A 294 12.87 4.87 -1.62
N LEU A 295 12.31 3.67 -1.45
CA LEU A 295 11.19 3.19 -2.25
C LEU A 295 9.84 3.78 -1.83
N GLY A 296 9.78 4.44 -0.66
CA GLY A 296 8.63 5.22 -0.22
C GLY A 296 8.46 6.53 -0.99
N LEU A 297 9.50 6.98 -1.71
CA LEU A 297 9.44 8.19 -2.53
C LEU A 297 8.58 7.96 -3.79
N PRO A 298 7.48 8.72 -3.99
CA PRO A 298 6.62 8.55 -5.17
C PRO A 298 7.36 8.75 -6.50
N ALA A 299 8.44 9.55 -6.47
CA ALA A 299 9.28 9.81 -7.64
C ALA A 299 9.99 8.54 -8.14
N VAL A 300 10.51 7.71 -7.24
CA VAL A 300 11.24 6.48 -7.59
C VAL A 300 10.29 5.48 -8.25
N VAL A 301 9.13 5.29 -7.63
CA VAL A 301 8.10 4.35 -8.10
C VAL A 301 7.58 4.76 -9.47
N ARG A 302 7.19 6.04 -9.61
CA ARG A 302 6.67 6.57 -10.88
C ARG A 302 7.70 6.51 -11.99
N HIS A 303 8.98 6.73 -11.68
CA HIS A 303 10.05 6.60 -12.65
C HIS A 303 10.24 5.16 -13.12
N MET A 304 10.26 4.18 -12.20
CA MET A 304 10.39 2.75 -12.54
C MET A 304 9.21 2.23 -13.37
N VAL A 305 7.98 2.64 -13.04
CA VAL A 305 6.78 2.23 -13.78
C VAL A 305 6.76 2.87 -15.18
N ARG A 306 7.13 4.16 -15.28
CA ARG A 306 7.16 4.88 -16.57
C ARG A 306 8.28 4.41 -17.50
N TYR A 307 9.41 3.98 -16.95
CA TYR A 307 10.61 3.59 -17.69
C TYR A 307 11.15 2.24 -17.22
N PRO A 308 10.49 1.12 -17.53
CA PRO A 308 10.95 -0.21 -17.11
C PRO A 308 12.33 -0.59 -17.69
N GLU A 309 12.78 0.08 -18.77
CA GLU A 309 14.12 -0.09 -19.35
C GLU A 309 15.25 0.26 -18.37
N THR A 310 14.96 1.10 -17.37
CA THR A 310 15.90 1.43 -16.28
C THR A 310 16.34 0.20 -15.48
N LEU A 311 15.58 -0.91 -15.51
CA LEU A 311 16.00 -2.19 -14.95
C LEU A 311 17.33 -2.67 -15.56
N GLY A 312 17.53 -2.47 -16.86
CA GLY A 312 18.80 -2.79 -17.52
C GLY A 312 19.96 -1.97 -16.96
N LEU A 313 19.73 -0.69 -16.68
CA LEU A 313 20.70 0.20 -16.05
C LEU A 313 20.98 -0.21 -14.59
N ILE A 314 19.94 -0.59 -13.84
CA ILE A 314 20.08 -1.11 -12.47
C ILE A 314 20.91 -2.39 -12.47
N MET A 315 20.63 -3.33 -13.39
CA MET A 315 21.43 -4.55 -13.53
C MET A 315 22.89 -4.23 -13.89
N ALA A 316 23.12 -3.29 -14.82
CA ALA A 316 24.48 -2.85 -15.16
C ALA A 316 25.20 -2.25 -13.94
N ALA A 317 24.50 -1.41 -13.15
CA ALA A 317 25.04 -0.85 -11.91
C ALA A 317 25.35 -1.94 -10.87
N GLN A 318 24.48 -2.94 -10.71
CA GLN A 318 24.72 -4.10 -9.85
C GLN A 318 25.97 -4.87 -10.27
N LEU A 319 26.17 -5.09 -11.58
CA LEU A 319 27.36 -5.75 -12.11
C LEU A 319 28.64 -4.92 -11.87
N LEU A 320 28.58 -3.60 -12.06
CA LEU A 320 29.71 -2.70 -11.79
C LEU A 320 30.09 -2.74 -10.31
N ILE A 321 29.11 -2.66 -9.40
CA ILE A 321 29.34 -2.79 -7.96
C ILE A 321 29.89 -4.18 -7.61
N GLY A 322 29.40 -5.24 -8.25
CA GLY A 322 29.89 -6.60 -8.04
C GLY A 322 31.37 -6.80 -8.44
N ARG A 323 31.88 -6.03 -9.39
CA ARG A 323 33.31 -6.03 -9.77
C ARG A 323 34.17 -5.15 -8.86
N TYR A 324 33.57 -4.37 -7.96
CA TYR A 324 34.33 -3.52 -7.04
C TYR A 324 35.01 -4.37 -5.96
N THR A 325 36.33 -4.54 -6.10
CA THR A 325 37.19 -5.22 -5.12
C THR A 325 37.88 -4.25 -4.16
N GLY A 326 37.48 -2.98 -4.15
CA GLY A 326 38.08 -1.97 -3.27
C GLY A 326 37.75 -2.20 -1.79
N TYR A 327 38.47 -1.50 -0.91
CA TYR A 327 38.24 -1.58 0.53
C TYR A 327 36.83 -1.11 0.91
N ARG A 328 36.20 -1.82 1.84
CA ARG A 328 34.88 -1.42 2.38
C ARG A 328 35.07 -0.16 3.23
N LEU A 329 34.12 0.77 3.20
CA LEU A 329 34.14 1.97 4.06
C LEU A 329 34.31 1.60 5.53
N SER A 330 33.63 0.56 6.00
CA SER A 330 33.77 0.05 7.37
C SER A 330 35.19 -0.43 7.71
N GLU A 331 35.92 -1.00 6.74
CA GLU A 331 37.31 -1.42 6.91
C GLU A 331 38.23 -0.19 6.97
N LEU A 332 37.98 0.81 6.13
CA LEU A 332 38.74 2.06 6.15
C LEU A 332 38.62 2.77 7.52
N PHE A 333 37.43 2.77 8.12
CA PHE A 333 37.22 3.31 9.46
C PHE A 333 37.87 2.45 10.56
N ARG A 334 37.78 1.11 10.46
CA ARG A 334 38.37 0.18 11.45
C ARG A 334 39.91 0.19 11.44
N PHE A 335 40.53 0.38 10.28
CA PHE A 335 41.99 0.37 10.13
C PHE A 335 42.62 1.77 10.18
N ARG A 336 41.82 2.82 10.30
CA ARG A 336 42.32 4.19 10.46
C ARG A 336 43.23 4.35 11.68
N ASP A 337 42.96 3.58 12.73
CA ASP A 337 43.73 3.62 13.98
C ASP A 337 45.13 2.98 13.82
N PHE A 338 45.28 1.98 12.94
CA PHE A 338 46.59 1.38 12.62
C PHE A 338 47.43 2.25 11.68
N ILE A 339 46.80 2.98 10.76
CA ILE A 339 47.48 3.89 9.83
C ILE A 339 47.98 5.15 10.56
N ARG A 340 47.28 5.62 11.60
CA ARG A 340 47.75 6.74 12.44
C ARG A 340 48.84 6.36 13.43
N ALA A 341 48.94 5.10 13.84
CA ALA A 341 49.99 4.63 14.76
C ALA A 341 51.33 4.34 14.07
N SER A 342 51.37 4.36 12.74
CA SER A 342 52.55 4.07 11.91
C SER A 342 53.12 5.31 11.18
N ALA A 343 52.56 6.50 11.45
CA ALA A 343 53.06 7.80 10.99
C ALA A 343 53.62 8.60 12.18
#